data_AF-W7SA04-F1
#
_entry.id   AF-W7SA04-F1
#
_cell.length_a   1.000
_cell.length_b   1.000
_cell.length_c   1.000
_cell.angle_alpha   90.00
_cell.angle_beta   90.00
_cell.angle_gamma   90.00
#
_symmetry.space_group_name_H-M   'P 1'
#
loop_
_entity.id
_entity.type
_entity.pdbx_description
1 polymer ?
#
loop_
_entity_poly.entity_id
_entity_poly.type
_entity_poly.pdbx_seq_one_letter_code
_entity_poly.pdbx_strand_id
1 'polypeptide(L)'
;MRTACASGRQQRRACDIRTCRKPELKTTGPCRGRRLPSLAVEQEPPLVRDIYPELIAELVELLTAEDEDWLAISMRDVRVVADCGCGDDFCRSIKTAEHPDGKPYGPGHRMVALLPTRGMLNLDVVNGRIMYIEILDRPR
;
A
#
# COMPACT_ATOMS: atom_id res chain seq x y z
N MET A 1 -45.97 31.10 -14.67
CA MET A 1 -46.06 32.43 -14.03
C MET A 1 -46.20 32.26 -12.52
N ARG A 2 -45.12 32.54 -11.77
CA ARG A 2 -45.07 33.07 -10.39
C ARG A 2 -43.59 33.29 -10.04
N THR A 3 -43.31 34.54 -9.66
CA THR A 3 -42.11 35.16 -9.07
C THR A 3 -41.62 34.42 -7.80
N ALA A 4 -40.40 34.53 -7.27
CA ALA A 4 -39.60 35.73 -7.02
C ALA A 4 -38.10 35.42 -6.78
N CYS A 5 -37.32 36.50 -6.85
CA CYS A 5 -35.88 36.64 -6.65
C CYS A 5 -35.57 37.14 -5.22
N ALA A 6 -34.48 36.68 -4.60
CA ALA A 6 -33.74 37.33 -3.49
C ALA A 6 -32.36 36.66 -3.41
N SER A 7 -31.28 37.24 -3.96
CA SER A 7 -30.43 38.32 -3.40
C SER A 7 -29.51 37.88 -2.26
N GLY A 8 -28.20 38.13 -2.41
CA GLY A 8 -27.21 37.94 -1.35
C GLY A 8 -25.76 37.72 -1.80
N ARG A 9 -25.31 38.36 -2.90
CA ARG A 9 -24.19 39.34 -2.94
C ARG A 9 -23.21 39.31 -1.73
N GLN A 10 -22.10 38.59 -1.91
CA GLN A 10 -20.73 39.09 -1.85
C GLN A 10 -20.44 40.32 -0.96
N GLN A 11 -19.57 40.16 0.06
CA GLN A 11 -18.69 41.23 0.51
C GLN A 11 -17.45 40.69 1.24
N ARG A 12 -16.30 40.91 0.61
CA ARG A 12 -14.97 40.85 1.22
C ARG A 12 -14.82 42.05 2.16
N ARG A 13 -14.33 41.84 3.38
CA ARG A 13 -13.66 42.85 4.24
C ARG A 13 -12.56 42.10 5.01
N ALA A 14 -11.30 42.20 4.57
CA ALA A 14 -10.33 43.23 4.94
C ALA A 14 -9.86 43.05 6.40
N CYS A 15 -8.61 42.59 6.51
CA CYS A 15 -7.76 42.59 7.68
C CYS A 15 -7.75 43.99 8.32
N ASP A 16 -8.03 44.08 9.63
CA ASP A 16 -7.65 45.25 10.40
C ASP A 16 -6.86 44.80 11.64
N ILE A 17 -5.62 45.28 11.70
CA ILE A 17 -4.51 44.78 12.51
C ILE A 17 -4.35 45.61 13.80
N ARG A 18 -5.39 46.36 14.20
CA ARG A 18 -5.21 47.54 15.06
C ARG A 18 -5.93 47.60 16.41
N THR A 19 -6.34 46.47 17.00
CA THR A 19 -6.89 46.48 18.38
C THR A 19 -6.51 45.28 19.25
N CYS A 20 -5.36 44.64 19.03
CA CYS A 20 -4.75 43.76 20.03
C CYS A 20 -4.06 44.59 21.13
N ARG A 21 -4.84 45.10 22.09
CA ARG A 21 -4.30 45.51 23.40
C ARG A 21 -3.81 44.24 24.12
N LYS A 22 -2.49 44.09 24.24
CA LYS A 22 -1.85 43.09 25.12
C LYS A 22 -2.15 43.44 26.59
N PRO A 23 -2.68 42.52 27.41
CA PRO A 23 -2.38 42.51 28.84
C PRO A 23 -1.13 41.67 29.11
N GLU A 24 -0.47 42.04 30.21
CA GLU A 24 0.88 41.68 30.58
C GLU A 24 1.15 40.17 30.75
N LEU A 25 2.37 39.78 30.38
CA LEU A 25 2.97 38.51 30.76
C LEU A 25 3.05 38.40 32.28
N LYS A 26 2.38 37.40 32.86
CA LYS A 26 2.84 36.77 34.10
C LYS A 26 3.32 35.37 33.77
N THR A 27 4.64 35.25 33.69
CA THR A 27 5.39 34.00 33.59
C THR A 27 5.41 33.29 34.93
N THR A 28 4.66 32.20 35.09
CA THR A 28 5.02 31.10 36.01
C THR A 28 4.32 29.81 35.57
N GLY A 29 5.07 28.93 34.91
CA GLY A 29 4.65 27.56 34.64
C GLY A 29 5.78 26.83 33.93
N PRO A 30 6.21 25.64 34.40
CA PRO A 30 7.29 24.92 33.76
C PRO A 30 6.82 24.53 32.35
N CYS A 31 7.60 24.89 31.34
CA CYS A 31 7.42 24.42 29.98
C CYS A 31 7.50 22.89 30.01
N ARG A 32 6.36 22.20 30.11
CA ARG A 32 6.28 20.78 29.81
C ARG A 32 6.54 20.67 28.31
N GLY A 33 7.79 20.41 27.96
CA GLY A 33 8.16 20.05 26.60
C GLY A 33 7.23 18.93 26.17
N ARG A 34 6.29 19.25 25.26
CA ARG A 34 5.54 18.22 24.56
C ARG A 34 6.59 17.37 23.86
N ARG A 35 6.80 16.16 24.34
CA ARG A 35 7.47 15.12 23.58
C ARG A 35 6.63 14.96 22.33
N LEU A 36 7.13 15.47 21.20
CA LEU A 36 6.56 15.15 19.91
C LEU A 36 6.60 13.62 19.78
N PRO A 37 5.52 12.96 19.37
CA PRO A 37 5.59 11.54 19.07
C PRO A 37 6.68 11.36 18.01
N SER A 38 7.54 10.37 18.20
CA SER A 38 8.47 9.92 17.16
C SER A 38 7.64 9.75 15.89
N LEU A 39 7.93 10.53 14.85
CA LEU A 39 7.45 10.22 13.52
C LEU A 39 8.03 8.84 13.23
N ALA A 40 7.23 7.80 13.41
CA ALA A 40 7.57 6.49 12.90
C ALA A 40 7.79 6.73 11.41
N VAL A 41 9.05 6.61 10.97
CA VAL A 41 9.34 6.55 9.55
C VAL A 41 8.57 5.31 9.11
N GLU A 42 7.48 5.50 8.37
CA GLU A 42 6.85 4.40 7.64
C GLU A 42 7.93 3.91 6.69
N GLN A 43 8.65 2.87 7.11
CA GLN A 43 9.68 2.27 6.29
C GLN A 43 8.98 1.65 5.10
N GLU A 44 9.40 2.04 3.91
CA GLU A 44 8.79 1.53 2.69
C GLU A 44 8.92 0.00 2.67
N PRO A 45 7.85 -0.74 2.34
CA PRO A 45 7.89 -2.19 2.44
C PRO A 45 9.00 -2.77 1.56
N PRO A 46 9.76 -3.77 2.04
CA PRO A 46 10.91 -4.31 1.34
C PRO A 46 10.50 -4.96 0.01
N LEU A 47 11.42 -4.97 -0.95
CA LEU A 47 11.21 -5.69 -2.20
C LEU A 47 11.33 -7.20 -1.98
N VAL A 48 10.55 -7.97 -2.72
CA VAL A 48 10.62 -9.44 -2.69
C VAL A 48 12.02 -9.90 -3.08
N ARG A 49 12.67 -9.24 -4.06
CA ARG A 49 14.04 -9.58 -4.50
C ARG A 49 15.12 -9.37 -3.46
N ASP A 50 14.89 -8.50 -2.49
CA ASP A 50 15.86 -8.24 -1.43
C ASP A 50 15.76 -9.29 -0.31
N ILE A 51 14.62 -9.98 -0.20
CA ILE A 51 14.36 -11.01 0.81
C ILE A 51 14.53 -12.43 0.23
N TYR A 52 14.04 -12.65 -1.00
CA TYR A 52 13.99 -13.94 -1.68
C TYR A 52 14.55 -13.82 -3.11
N PRO A 53 15.86 -13.59 -3.28
CA PRO A 53 16.44 -13.36 -4.60
C PRO A 53 16.30 -14.57 -5.54
N GLU A 54 16.43 -15.79 -5.02
CA GLU A 54 16.28 -17.02 -5.82
C GLU A 54 14.84 -17.23 -6.29
N LEU A 55 13.86 -16.90 -5.44
CA LEU A 55 12.45 -16.96 -5.80
C LEU A 55 12.14 -16.00 -6.95
N ILE A 56 12.71 -14.79 -6.93
CA ILE A 56 12.49 -13.82 -8.01
C ILE A 56 13.12 -14.29 -9.33
N ALA A 57 14.31 -14.87 -9.29
CA ALA A 57 14.92 -15.43 -10.49
C ALA A 57 14.01 -16.51 -11.11
N GLU A 58 13.52 -17.45 -10.32
CA GLU A 58 12.60 -18.49 -10.79
C GLU A 58 11.27 -17.91 -11.27
N LEU A 59 10.65 -16.98 -10.55
CA LEU A 59 9.40 -16.34 -10.97
C LEU A 59 9.54 -15.60 -12.30
N VAL A 60 10.66 -14.91 -12.52
CA VAL A 60 10.93 -14.23 -13.79
C VAL A 60 11.08 -15.23 -14.93
N GLU A 61 11.82 -16.32 -14.71
CA GLU A 61 11.98 -17.38 -15.73
C GLU A 61 10.65 -18.05 -16.07
N LEU A 62 9.84 -18.39 -15.05
CA LEU A 62 8.53 -19.01 -15.24
C LEU A 62 7.55 -18.05 -15.94
N LEU A 63 7.53 -16.77 -15.58
CA LEU A 63 6.67 -15.79 -16.24
C LEU A 63 7.05 -15.59 -17.71
N THR A 64 8.34 -15.52 -18.03
CA THR A 64 8.79 -15.44 -19.42
C THR A 64 8.44 -16.72 -20.20
N ALA A 65 8.51 -17.90 -19.57
CA ALA A 65 8.10 -19.15 -20.21
C ALA A 65 6.59 -19.23 -20.51
N GLU A 66 5.77 -18.52 -19.72
CA GLU A 66 4.31 -18.41 -19.90
C GLU A 66 3.91 -17.20 -20.78
N ASP A 67 4.86 -16.58 -21.51
CA ASP A 67 4.68 -15.39 -22.34
C ASP A 67 4.14 -14.15 -21.57
N GLU A 68 4.39 -14.08 -20.26
CA GLU A 68 3.97 -13.00 -19.36
C GLU A 68 5.09 -11.95 -19.15
N ASP A 69 5.73 -11.50 -20.23
CA ASP A 69 6.93 -10.65 -20.20
C ASP A 69 6.77 -9.37 -19.36
N TRP A 70 5.59 -8.73 -19.44
CA TRP A 70 5.32 -7.52 -18.67
C TRP A 70 5.27 -7.80 -17.15
N LEU A 71 4.73 -8.95 -16.76
CA LEU A 71 4.74 -9.37 -15.37
C LEU A 71 6.16 -9.78 -14.93
N ALA A 72 6.93 -10.42 -15.81
CA ALA A 72 8.32 -10.78 -15.53
C ALA A 72 9.18 -9.53 -15.27
N ILE A 73 8.98 -8.46 -16.03
CA ILE A 73 9.62 -7.15 -15.78
C ILE A 73 9.14 -6.58 -14.44
N SER A 74 7.82 -6.52 -14.22
CA SER A 74 7.22 -5.93 -13.03
C SER A 74 7.59 -6.68 -11.74
N MET A 75 7.82 -7.99 -11.82
CA MET A 75 8.16 -8.86 -10.69
C MET A 75 9.39 -8.38 -9.91
N ARG A 76 10.34 -7.72 -10.60
CA ARG A 76 11.59 -7.22 -10.00
C ARG A 76 11.36 -6.10 -8.98
N ASP A 77 10.24 -5.40 -9.07
CA ASP A 77 9.90 -4.25 -8.21
C ASP A 77 8.69 -4.54 -7.29
N VAL A 78 8.31 -5.80 -7.14
CA VAL A 78 7.24 -6.21 -6.23
C VAL A 78 7.69 -6.08 -4.78
N ARG A 79 6.81 -5.52 -3.94
CA ARG A 79 7.03 -5.32 -2.51
C ARG A 79 6.24 -6.33 -1.67
N VAL A 80 6.79 -6.69 -0.53
CA VAL A 80 6.12 -7.51 0.49
C VAL A 80 5.33 -6.57 1.40
N VAL A 81 3.99 -6.59 1.29
CA VAL A 81 3.11 -5.79 2.15
C VAL A 81 2.76 -6.57 3.41
N ALA A 82 2.44 -7.86 3.27
CA ALA A 82 2.16 -8.76 4.38
C ALA A 82 2.38 -10.22 3.94
N ASP A 83 2.51 -11.12 4.91
CA ASP A 83 2.33 -12.55 4.70
C ASP A 83 0.84 -12.92 4.57
N CYS A 84 0.56 -14.14 4.13
CA CYS A 84 -0.80 -14.68 4.08
C CYS A 84 -1.49 -14.66 5.45
N GLY A 85 -0.77 -15.04 6.51
CA GLY A 85 -1.29 -15.07 7.88
C GLY A 85 -2.19 -16.27 8.23
N CYS A 86 -2.35 -17.28 7.35
CA CYS A 86 -3.19 -18.45 7.66
C CYS A 86 -2.61 -19.35 8.77
N GLY A 87 -1.30 -19.28 9.02
CA GLY A 87 -0.62 -20.04 10.07
C GLY A 87 -0.24 -21.47 9.66
N ASP A 88 -0.58 -21.89 8.44
CA ASP A 88 -0.19 -23.19 7.91
C ASP A 88 1.31 -23.25 7.62
N ASP A 89 1.94 -24.38 7.90
CA ASP A 89 3.40 -24.57 7.77
C ASP A 89 3.86 -24.67 6.31
N PHE A 90 3.00 -25.18 5.43
CA PHE A 90 3.22 -25.27 4.00
C PHE A 90 2.98 -23.96 3.25
N CYS A 91 2.24 -23.01 3.85
CA CYS A 91 1.86 -21.75 3.21
C CYS A 91 2.84 -20.63 3.56
N ARG A 92 3.42 -20.01 2.52
CA ARG A 92 4.35 -18.89 2.67
C ARG A 92 4.06 -17.77 1.68
N SER A 93 2.79 -17.71 1.28
CA SER A 93 2.30 -16.77 0.29
C SER A 93 2.40 -15.33 0.78
N ILE A 94 2.59 -14.41 -0.17
CA ILE A 94 2.91 -13.00 0.06
C ILE A 94 1.81 -12.14 -0.53
N LYS A 95 1.30 -11.18 0.27
CA LYS A 95 0.46 -10.07 -0.20
C LYS A 95 1.36 -8.94 -0.66
N THR A 96 1.12 -8.44 -1.87
CA THR A 96 1.94 -7.38 -2.50
C THR A 96 1.20 -6.03 -2.57
N ALA A 97 -0.04 -6.03 -2.12
CA ALA A 97 -0.88 -4.85 -1.93
C ALA A 97 -1.83 -5.11 -0.74
N GLU A 98 -2.35 -4.03 -0.15
CA GLU A 98 -3.42 -4.16 0.84
C GLU A 98 -4.69 -4.71 0.17
N HIS A 99 -5.25 -5.76 0.75
CA HIS A 99 -6.51 -6.34 0.32
C HIS A 99 -7.23 -6.97 1.52
N PRO A 100 -8.52 -6.69 1.76
CA PRO A 100 -9.25 -7.29 2.87
C PRO A 100 -9.41 -8.80 2.71
N ASP A 101 -9.14 -9.55 3.78
CA ASP A 101 -9.29 -10.99 3.79
C ASP A 101 -10.73 -11.44 3.49
N GLY A 102 -10.86 -12.56 2.77
CA GLY A 102 -12.13 -13.16 2.40
C GLY A 102 -12.94 -12.39 1.35
N LYS A 103 -12.41 -11.28 0.81
CA LYS A 103 -13.06 -10.56 -0.30
C LYS A 103 -12.45 -10.97 -1.64
N PRO A 104 -13.25 -11.13 -2.71
CA PRO A 104 -12.70 -11.31 -4.06
C PRO A 104 -12.04 -10.01 -4.55
N TYR A 105 -11.06 -10.13 -5.44
CA TYR A 105 -10.39 -8.98 -6.08
C TYR A 105 -11.29 -8.21 -7.06
N GLY A 106 -12.31 -8.87 -7.64
CA GLY A 106 -13.26 -8.25 -8.56
C GLY A 106 -12.82 -8.23 -10.03
N PRO A 107 -13.46 -7.41 -10.88
CA PRO A 107 -13.19 -7.39 -12.32
C PRO A 107 -11.73 -7.09 -12.67
N GLY A 108 -11.21 -7.78 -13.69
CA GLY A 108 -9.82 -7.67 -14.11
C GLY A 108 -8.84 -8.51 -13.28
N HIS A 109 -9.34 -9.23 -12.26
CA HIS A 109 -8.61 -10.31 -11.62
C HIS A 109 -8.46 -11.49 -12.56
N ARG A 110 -7.24 -12.04 -12.60
CA ARG A 110 -6.94 -13.35 -13.15
C ARG A 110 -5.85 -13.99 -12.31
N MET A 111 -5.84 -15.31 -12.31
CA MET A 111 -4.76 -16.10 -11.75
C MET A 111 -3.80 -16.51 -12.88
N VAL A 112 -2.50 -16.38 -12.64
CA VAL A 112 -1.43 -16.93 -13.47
C VAL A 112 -0.92 -18.18 -12.76
N ALA A 113 -1.14 -19.34 -13.37
CA ALA A 113 -0.58 -20.59 -12.88
C ALA A 113 0.83 -20.75 -13.44
N LEU A 114 1.82 -20.91 -12.57
CA LEU A 114 3.20 -21.19 -12.99
C LEU A 114 3.52 -22.67 -12.80
N LEU A 115 4.46 -23.17 -13.59
CA LEU A 115 4.87 -24.57 -13.59
C LEU A 115 6.29 -24.76 -13.02
N PRO A 116 6.51 -24.53 -11.71
CA PRO A 116 7.80 -24.76 -11.11
C PRO A 116 8.13 -26.26 -11.04
N THR A 117 9.42 -26.57 -10.90
CA THR A 117 9.87 -27.96 -10.73
C THR A 117 9.48 -28.56 -9.37
N ARG A 118 9.13 -27.72 -8.37
CA ARG A 118 8.77 -28.13 -7.01
C ARG A 118 7.69 -27.22 -6.40
N GLY A 119 6.80 -27.82 -5.63
CA GLY A 119 5.71 -27.12 -4.94
C GLY A 119 4.77 -26.38 -5.90
N MET A 120 4.09 -25.35 -5.40
CA MET A 120 3.18 -24.53 -6.21
C MET A 120 3.57 -23.05 -6.16
N LEU A 121 3.48 -22.40 -7.32
CA LEU A 121 3.63 -20.96 -7.49
C LEU A 121 2.50 -20.46 -8.39
N ASN A 122 1.65 -19.58 -7.86
CA ASN A 122 0.60 -18.91 -8.62
C ASN A 122 0.63 -17.41 -8.31
N LEU A 123 0.22 -16.58 -9.27
CA LEU A 123 0.08 -15.13 -9.05
C LEU A 123 -1.37 -14.71 -9.20
N ASP A 124 -1.86 -13.90 -8.27
CA ASP A 124 -3.08 -13.13 -8.51
C ASP A 124 -2.72 -11.78 -9.11
N VAL A 125 -3.29 -11.51 -10.27
CA VAL A 125 -3.04 -10.29 -11.04
C VAL A 125 -4.35 -9.55 -11.22
N VAL A 126 -4.35 -8.25 -10.94
CA VAL A 126 -5.49 -7.37 -11.19
C VAL A 126 -5.05 -6.27 -12.13
N ASN A 127 -5.61 -6.25 -13.34
CA ASN A 127 -5.29 -5.25 -14.37
C ASN A 127 -3.76 -5.10 -14.62
N GLY A 128 -3.04 -6.22 -14.62
CA GLY A 128 -1.58 -6.26 -14.84
C GLY A 128 -0.72 -5.97 -13.61
N ARG A 129 -1.33 -5.70 -12.44
CA ARG A 129 -0.62 -5.57 -11.17
C ARG A 129 -0.67 -6.89 -10.39
N ILE A 130 0.49 -7.37 -9.94
CA ILE A 130 0.60 -8.52 -9.04
C ILE A 130 0.09 -8.09 -7.66
N MET A 131 -0.94 -8.77 -7.16
CA MET A 131 -1.60 -8.52 -5.86
C MET A 131 -1.25 -9.57 -4.81
N TYR A 132 -0.91 -10.78 -5.26
CA TYR A 132 -0.59 -11.91 -4.41
C TYR A 132 0.38 -12.85 -5.10
N ILE A 133 1.31 -13.40 -4.33
CA ILE A 133 2.22 -14.47 -4.76
C ILE A 133 1.90 -15.67 -3.87
N GLU A 134 1.28 -16.70 -4.44
CA GLU A 134 1.03 -17.96 -3.75
C GLU A 134 2.28 -18.83 -3.77
N ILE A 135 2.70 -19.28 -2.58
CA ILE A 135 3.90 -20.11 -2.39
C ILE A 135 3.55 -21.23 -1.43
N LEU A 136 3.33 -22.43 -1.97
CA LEU A 136 2.90 -23.60 -1.20
C LEU A 136 3.85 -24.78 -1.40
N ASP A 137 4.05 -25.59 -0.35
CA ASP A 137 4.76 -26.88 -0.38
C ASP A 137 6.21 -26.78 -0.88
N ARG A 138 6.94 -25.76 -0.41
CA ARG A 138 8.33 -25.50 -0.82
C ARG A 138 9.29 -25.46 0.38
N PRO A 139 10.58 -25.78 0.19
CA PRO A 139 11.59 -25.69 1.26
C PRO A 139 11.84 -24.26 1.73
N ARG A 140 12.27 -24.10 2.99
CA ARG A 140 12.69 -22.83 3.61
C ARG A 140 14.09 -22.42 3.18
#